data_AF-A0A7Y4UKF1-F1
#
_entry.id   AF-A0A7Y4UKF1-F1
#
_cell.length_a   1.000
_cell.length_b   1.000
_cell.length_c   1.000
_cell.angle_alpha   90.00
_cell.angle_beta   90.00
_cell.angle_gamma   90.00
#
_symmetry.space_group_name_H-M   'P 1'
#
loop_
_entity.id
_entity.type
_entity.pdbx_description
1 polymer ?
#
loop_
_entity_poly.entity_id
_entity_poly.type
_entity_poly.pdbx_seq_one_letter_code
_entity_poly.pdbx_strand_id
1 'polypeptide(L)'
;MNSFTRIGIFGLLSVSVFGCSGPSSDELKLYSEKCVEFYKEKRAENGEHVEYRSNWMKDGRLVISLAEKESKSDSSYTEGLCVIDLKEGTIELPGLFNQGRWDK
;
A
#
# COMPACT_ATOMS: atom_id res chain seq x y z
N MET A 1 36.76 -25.79 -43.02
CA MET A 1 35.41 -25.26 -42.76
C MET A 1 35.13 -25.43 -41.28
N ASN A 2 34.86 -24.31 -40.61
CA ASN A 2 34.72 -24.18 -39.16
C ASN A 2 33.39 -24.74 -38.66
N SER A 3 33.37 -25.34 -37.47
CA SER A 3 32.38 -25.04 -36.41
C SER A 3 32.70 -25.86 -35.16
N PHE A 4 33.41 -25.28 -34.20
CA PHE A 4 32.88 -24.52 -33.05
C PHE A 4 32.20 -25.37 -31.97
N THR A 5 33.05 -25.88 -31.08
CA THR A 5 32.74 -26.17 -29.68
C THR A 5 32.07 -24.94 -29.04
N ARG A 6 30.92 -25.11 -28.39
CA ARG A 6 30.40 -24.15 -27.41
C ARG A 6 29.97 -24.85 -26.13
N ILE A 7 30.87 -24.81 -25.16
CA ILE A 7 30.54 -24.86 -23.74
C ILE A 7 29.94 -23.50 -23.38
N GLY A 8 28.70 -23.50 -22.91
CA GLY A 8 28.01 -22.32 -22.38
C GLY A 8 27.70 -22.52 -20.91
N ILE A 9 28.70 -22.37 -20.06
CA ILE A 9 28.51 -21.90 -18.67
C ILE A 9 28.06 -20.44 -18.81
N PHE A 10 27.03 -20.03 -18.08
CA PHE A 10 26.84 -18.71 -17.43
C PHE A 10 25.36 -18.44 -17.28
N GLY A 11 24.94 -18.36 -16.02
CA GLY A 11 23.59 -17.99 -15.65
C GLY A 11 23.31 -18.35 -14.20
N LEU A 12 24.20 -17.91 -13.29
CA LEU A 12 23.78 -17.69 -11.91
C LEU A 12 22.57 -16.76 -11.99
N LEU A 13 21.39 -17.32 -11.78
CA LEU A 13 20.18 -16.56 -11.52
C LEU A 13 20.47 -15.74 -10.28
N SER A 14 20.81 -14.47 -10.50
CA SER A 14 20.82 -13.45 -9.47
C SER A 14 19.40 -13.39 -8.90
N VAL A 15 19.17 -14.16 -7.84
CA VAL A 15 17.96 -14.04 -7.02
C VAL A 15 18.08 -12.68 -6.36
N SER A 16 17.46 -11.67 -6.99
CA SER A 16 17.29 -10.35 -6.42
C SER A 16 16.47 -10.52 -5.14
N VAL A 17 17.18 -10.62 -4.02
CA VAL A 17 16.60 -10.49 -2.69
C VAL A 17 16.21 -9.03 -2.54
N PHE A 18 15.12 -8.62 -3.19
CA PHE A 18 14.48 -7.35 -2.89
C PHE A 18 13.96 -7.51 -1.46
N GLY A 19 14.69 -6.92 -0.52
CA GLY A 19 14.42 -7.02 0.90
C GLY A 19 12.94 -6.78 1.18
N CYS A 20 12.31 -7.76 1.81
CA CYS A 20 10.99 -7.62 2.43
C CYS A 20 11.07 -6.75 3.69
N SER A 21 11.82 -5.65 3.63
CA SER A 21 11.80 -4.63 4.68
C SER A 21 10.66 -3.70 4.34
N GLY A 22 9.54 -3.88 5.04
CA GLY A 22 8.43 -2.93 5.00
C GLY A 22 8.89 -1.53 5.44
N PRO A 23 8.02 -0.52 5.28
CA PRO A 23 8.32 0.84 5.71
C PRO A 23 8.69 0.91 7.19
N SER A 24 9.62 1.80 7.52
CA SER A 24 9.98 2.11 8.91
C SER A 24 8.80 2.72 9.68
N SER A 25 8.90 2.81 11.01
CA SER A 25 7.85 3.40 11.84
C SER A 25 7.56 4.86 11.48
N ASP A 26 8.59 5.64 11.14
CA ASP A 26 8.44 7.05 10.78
C ASP A 26 7.79 7.19 9.40
N GLU A 27 8.17 6.34 8.45
CA GLU A 27 7.50 6.27 7.14
C GLU A 27 6.04 5.84 7.28
N LEU A 28 5.75 4.83 8.09
CA LEU A 28 4.38 4.39 8.36
C LEU A 28 3.54 5.51 8.94
N LYS A 29 4.07 6.29 9.88
CA LYS A 29 3.38 7.46 10.44
C LYS A 29 3.08 8.49 9.35
N LEU A 30 4.09 8.87 8.57
CA LEU A 30 3.95 9.83 7.48
C LEU A 30 2.91 9.37 6.43
N TYR A 31 2.97 8.11 6.01
CA TYR A 31 2.05 7.55 5.03
C TYR A 31 0.62 7.44 5.57
N SER A 32 0.46 7.13 6.86
CA SER A 32 -0.85 7.09 7.52
C SER A 32 -1.49 8.48 7.58
N GLU A 33 -0.73 9.51 7.95
CA GLU A 33 -1.19 10.91 7.96
C GLU A 33 -1.60 11.36 6.56
N LYS A 34 -0.76 11.15 5.55
CA LYS A 34 -1.07 11.48 4.15
C LYS A 34 -2.29 10.74 3.62
N CYS A 35 -2.45 9.47 3.98
CA CYS A 35 -3.61 8.67 3.58
C CYS A 35 -4.90 9.21 4.20
N VAL A 36 -4.88 9.58 5.49
CA VAL A 36 -6.03 10.21 6.15
C VAL A 36 -6.40 11.53 5.47
N GLU A 37 -5.41 12.39 5.18
CA GLU A 37 -5.64 13.67 4.50
C GLU A 37 -6.21 13.47 3.09
N PHE A 38 -5.61 12.59 2.30
CA PHE A 38 -6.05 12.30 0.93
C PHE A 38 -7.44 11.68 0.89
N TYR A 39 -7.74 10.77 1.83
CA TYR A 39 -9.06 10.18 1.94
C TYR A 39 -10.12 11.24 2.29
N LYS A 40 -9.83 12.13 3.24
CA LYS A 40 -10.73 13.25 3.58
C LYS A 40 -10.99 14.17 2.40
N GLU A 41 -9.96 14.48 1.62
CA GLU A 41 -10.07 15.35 0.45
C GLU A 41 -10.94 14.72 -0.66
N LYS A 42 -10.84 13.40 -0.86
CA LYS A 42 -11.45 12.72 -2.01
C LYS A 42 -12.79 12.04 -1.73
N ARG A 43 -13.09 11.68 -0.49
CA ARG A 43 -14.23 10.79 -0.17
C ARG A 43 -15.06 11.24 1.01
N ALA A 44 -14.43 11.72 2.08
CA ALA A 44 -15.17 12.03 3.29
C ALA A 44 -16.12 13.20 3.06
N GLU A 45 -17.33 13.08 3.59
CA GLU A 45 -18.27 14.19 3.64
C GLU A 45 -17.78 15.26 4.64
N ASN A 46 -18.24 16.50 4.44
CA ASN A 46 -17.84 17.61 5.30
C ASN A 46 -18.26 17.34 6.76
N GLY A 47 -17.27 17.22 7.65
CA GLY A 47 -17.49 17.04 9.09
C GLY A 47 -17.13 15.65 9.61
N GLU A 48 -16.90 14.68 8.73
CA GLU A 48 -16.54 13.33 9.14
C GLU A 48 -15.13 13.23 9.72
N HIS A 49 -14.98 12.36 10.72
CA HIS A 49 -13.72 12.02 11.33
C HIS A 49 -13.14 10.77 10.67
N VAL A 50 -11.94 10.88 10.11
CA VAL A 50 -11.19 9.78 9.50
C VAL A 50 -9.93 9.53 10.30
N GLU A 51 -9.66 8.27 10.65
CA GLU A 51 -8.46 7.87 11.40
C GLU A 51 -7.84 6.57 10.90
N TYR A 52 -6.52 6.46 11.09
CA TYR A 52 -5.76 5.25 10.82
C TYR A 52 -6.18 4.09 11.74
N ARG A 53 -6.27 2.88 11.17
CA ARG A 53 -6.60 1.65 11.92
C ARG A 53 -5.49 0.62 11.88
N SER A 54 -5.04 0.25 10.67
CA SER A 54 -4.00 -0.77 10.52
C SER A 54 -3.29 -0.68 9.18
N ASN A 55 -2.17 -1.39 9.04
CA ASN A 55 -1.43 -1.50 7.79
C ASN A 55 -0.97 -2.94 7.52
N TRP A 56 -0.66 -3.24 6.26
CA TRP A 56 -0.01 -4.47 5.80
C TRP A 56 0.64 -4.26 4.44
N MET A 57 1.54 -5.16 4.06
CA MET A 57 2.12 -5.18 2.71
C MET A 57 1.37 -6.19 1.84
N LYS A 58 0.99 -5.79 0.63
CA LYS A 58 0.37 -6.68 -0.37
C LYS A 58 0.82 -6.29 -1.77
N ASP A 59 1.19 -7.28 -2.59
CA ASP A 59 1.70 -7.07 -3.96
C ASP A 59 2.84 -6.01 -4.04
N GLY A 60 3.68 -5.92 -3.01
CA GLY A 60 4.76 -4.92 -2.94
C GLY A 60 4.30 -3.49 -2.64
N ARG A 61 3.02 -3.30 -2.29
CA ARG A 61 2.42 -2.01 -1.91
C ARG A 61 2.05 -2.00 -0.44
N LEU A 62 2.09 -0.82 0.17
CA LEU A 62 1.62 -0.61 1.52
C LEU A 62 0.11 -0.35 1.47
N VAL A 63 -0.66 -1.18 2.16
CA VAL A 63 -2.11 -0.99 2.32
C VAL A 63 -2.37 -0.42 3.71
N ILE A 64 -3.17 0.63 3.78
CA ILE A 64 -3.58 1.29 5.01
C ILE A 64 -5.11 1.23 5.10
N SER A 65 -5.61 0.67 6.20
CA SER A 65 -7.03 0.69 6.55
C SER A 65 -7.33 1.88 7.46
N LEU A 66 -8.44 2.54 7.15
CA LEU A 66 -8.97 3.72 7.81
C LEU A 66 -10.36 3.43 8.37
N ALA A 67 -10.72 4.15 9.42
CA ALA A 67 -12.08 4.25 9.90
C ALA A 67 -12.62 5.65 9.60
N GLU A 68 -13.69 5.72 8.81
CA GLU A 68 -14.49 6.92 8.56
C GLU A 68 -15.71 6.89 9.48
N LYS A 69 -15.93 7.97 10.23
CA LYS A 69 -16.92 8.09 11.29
C LYS A 69 -17.66 9.42 11.16
N GLU A 70 -18.94 9.44 11.52
CA GLU A 70 -19.71 10.69 11.62
C GLU A 70 -19.08 11.65 12.66
N SER A 71 -18.55 11.11 13.76
CA SER A 71 -17.81 11.86 14.78
C SER A 71 -16.68 11.04 15.42
N LYS A 72 -15.74 11.72 16.07
CA LYS A 72 -14.61 11.08 16.77
C LYS A 72 -15.03 10.08 17.85
N SER A 73 -16.17 10.33 18.51
CA SER A 73 -16.68 9.48 19.60
C SER A 73 -17.43 8.23 19.11
N ASP A 74 -17.76 8.15 17.81
CA ASP A 74 -18.56 7.04 17.32
C ASP A 74 -17.79 5.73 17.31
N SER A 75 -18.52 4.68 17.71
CA SER A 75 -18.01 3.31 17.74
C SER A 75 -18.19 2.60 16.39
N SER A 76 -19.20 3.00 15.62
CA SER A 76 -19.44 2.50 14.26
C SER A 76 -18.63 3.31 13.26
N TYR A 77 -18.17 2.65 12.20
CA TYR A 77 -17.37 3.28 11.15
C TYR A 77 -17.54 2.53 9.83
N THR A 78 -17.33 3.26 8.75
CA THR A 78 -17.13 2.70 7.41
C THR A 78 -15.64 2.45 7.22
N GLU A 79 -15.27 1.27 6.71
CA GLU A 79 -13.88 0.96 6.41
C GLU A 79 -13.45 1.58 5.08
N GLY A 80 -12.39 2.39 5.15
CA GLY A 80 -11.71 2.95 3.99
C GLY A 80 -10.36 2.29 3.79
N LEU A 81 -9.88 2.24 2.54
CA LEU A 81 -8.53 1.77 2.22
C LEU A 81 -7.77 2.84 1.43
N CYS A 82 -6.47 2.97 1.72
CA CYS A 82 -5.47 3.55 0.82
C CYS A 82 -4.47 2.48 0.41
N VAL A 83 -4.02 2.54 -0.83
CA VAL A 83 -2.94 1.71 -1.36
C VAL A 83 -1.82 2.65 -1.78
N ILE A 84 -0.62 2.37 -1.30
CA ILE A 84 0.54 3.23 -1.47
C ILE A 84 1.61 2.46 -2.24
N ASP A 85 1.98 2.99 -3.40
CA ASP A 85 3.14 2.50 -4.13
C ASP A 85 4.40 3.15 -3.56
N LEU A 86 5.15 2.39 -2.75
CA LEU A 86 6.35 2.91 -2.07
C LEU A 86 7.47 3.30 -3.05
N LYS A 87 7.46 2.76 -4.27
CA LYS A 87 8.49 3.07 -5.28
C LYS A 87 8.16 4.36 -6.02
N GLU A 88 6.91 4.51 -6.41
CA GLU A 88 6.44 5.68 -7.15
C GLU A 88 6.01 6.84 -6.22
N GLY A 89 5.84 6.57 -4.92
CA GLY A 89 5.39 7.55 -3.93
C GLY A 89 3.92 7.98 -4.12
N THR A 90 3.10 7.15 -4.76
CA THR A 90 1.71 7.46 -5.10
C THR A 90 0.73 6.88 -4.08
N ILE A 91 -0.42 7.56 -3.91
CA ILE A 91 -1.53 7.12 -3.07
C ILE A 91 -2.74 6.90 -3.96
N GLU A 92 -3.35 5.73 -3.85
CA GLU A 92 -4.56 5.35 -4.55
C GLU A 92 -5.65 4.99 -3.53
N LEU A 93 -6.88 5.40 -3.80
CA LEU A 93 -8.04 4.93 -3.05
C LEU A 93 -8.75 3.88 -3.91
N PRO A 94 -8.62 2.57 -3.63
CA PRO A 94 -9.32 1.54 -4.39
C PRO A 94 -10.83 1.78 -4.32
N GLY A 95 -11.50 1.74 -5.46
CA GLY A 95 -12.97 1.78 -5.52
C GLY A 95 -13.58 0.58 -4.80
N LEU A 96 -14.84 0.69 -4.37
CA LEU A 96 -15.54 -0.33 -3.57
C LEU A 96 -15.43 -1.74 -4.17
N PHE A 97 -15.58 -1.88 -5.49
CA PHE A 97 -15.50 -3.18 -6.18
C PHE A 97 -14.08 -3.79 -6.22
N ASN A 98 -13.05 -2.98 -5.98
CA ASN A 98 -11.64 -3.39 -6.00
C ASN A 98 -11.03 -3.48 -4.59
N GLN A 99 -11.78 -3.16 -3.53
CA GLN A 99 -11.26 -3.24 -2.15
C GLN A 99 -10.92 -4.68 -1.77
N GLY A 100 -11.73 -5.67 -2.18
CA GLY A 100 -11.48 -7.08 -1.86
C GLY A 100 -10.14 -7.63 -2.39
N ARG A 101 -9.55 -7.00 -3.42
CA ARG A 101 -8.18 -7.34 -3.84
C ARG A 101 -7.17 -7.00 -2.75
N TRP A 102 -7.42 -5.93 -1.99
CA TRP A 102 -6.47 -5.35 -1.06
C TRP A 102 -6.62 -5.83 0.37
N ASP A 103 -7.74 -6.48 0.71
CA ASP A 103 -8.00 -7.09 2.03
C ASP A 103 -6.82 -7.91 2.56
N LYS A 104 -6.73 -8.02 3.89
CA LYS A 104 -5.67 -8.77 4.58
C LYS A 104 -5.64 -10.24 4.21
#